data_AF-A0A7M1R0X9-F1
#
_entry.id   AF-A0A7M1R0X9-F1
#
_cell.length_a   1.000
_cell.length_b   1.000
_cell.length_c   1.000
_cell.angle_alpha   90.00
_cell.angle_beta   90.00
_cell.angle_gamma   90.00
#
_symmetry.space_group_name_H-M   'P 1'
#
loop_
_entity.id
_entity.type
_entity.pdbx_description
1 polymer ?
#
loop_
_entity_poly.entity_id
_entity_poly.type
_entity_poly.pdbx_seq_one_letter_code
_entity_poly.pdbx_strand_id
1 'polypeptide(L)'
;MSKERDKGSSKFPPAIVYVLLVVWVAAVLAAGFLADVQLATYLLSVSLVSIAAARVILPNGAVPRVRTKAHDATVLMIGAVLLFALAAWGNTPPVP
;
A
#
# COMPACT_ATOMS: atom_id res chain seq x y z
N MET A 1 -5.97 30.74 -33.36
CA MET A 1 -6.00 29.26 -33.49
C MET A 1 -4.78 28.69 -32.78
N SER A 2 -4.84 28.58 -31.44
CA SER A 2 -3.73 28.06 -30.63
C SER A 2 -3.99 26.58 -30.38
N LYS A 3 -3.07 25.74 -30.86
CA LYS A 3 -3.11 24.28 -30.77
C LYS A 3 -3.51 23.82 -29.38
N GLU A 4 -4.65 23.14 -29.28
CA GLU A 4 -4.92 22.20 -28.20
C GLU A 4 -3.75 21.21 -28.17
N ARG A 5 -2.86 21.38 -27.19
CA ARG A 5 -1.89 20.35 -26.86
C ARG A 5 -2.69 19.20 -26.27
N ASP A 6 -2.94 18.23 -27.14
CA ASP A 6 -3.35 16.88 -26.85
C ASP A 6 -2.63 16.39 -25.59
N LYS A 7 -3.30 16.51 -24.45
CA LYS A 7 -2.86 15.94 -23.18
C LYS A 7 -3.17 14.46 -23.30
N GLY A 8 -2.28 13.74 -24.01
CA GLY A 8 -2.26 12.30 -24.02
C GLY A 8 -2.41 11.82 -22.58
N SER A 9 -3.51 11.14 -22.30
CA SER A 9 -3.78 10.58 -20.99
C SER A 9 -2.61 9.67 -20.65
N SER A 10 -1.77 10.10 -19.71
CA SER A 10 -0.62 9.30 -19.34
C SER A 10 -1.16 8.00 -18.77
N LYS A 11 -1.01 6.90 -19.51
CA LYS A 11 -1.35 5.54 -19.07
C LYS A 11 -0.71 5.18 -17.72
N PHE A 12 0.31 5.92 -17.31
CA PHE A 12 1.09 5.71 -16.10
C PHE A 12 0.83 6.79 -15.06
N PRO A 13 0.83 6.44 -13.76
CA PRO A 13 0.88 7.40 -12.67
C PRO A 13 2.05 8.39 -12.82
N PRO A 14 1.92 9.61 -12.29
CA PRO A 14 3.02 10.58 -12.26
C PRO A 14 4.30 10.01 -11.61
N ALA A 15 5.47 10.38 -12.12
CA ALA A 15 6.77 9.89 -11.63
C ALA A 15 6.95 10.00 -10.11
N ILE A 16 6.40 11.07 -9.51
CA ILE A 16 6.43 11.31 -8.06
C ILE A 16 5.80 10.16 -7.26
N VAL A 17 4.79 9.48 -7.79
CA VAL A 17 4.16 8.34 -7.10
C VAL A 17 5.16 7.20 -6.90
N TYR A 18 6.01 6.94 -7.89
CA TYR A 18 7.06 5.92 -7.78
C TYR A 18 8.15 6.33 -6.78
N VAL A 19 8.54 7.61 -6.77
CA VAL A 19 9.49 8.13 -5.77
C VAL A 19 8.95 7.97 -4.36
N LEU A 20 7.68 8.33 -4.14
CA LEU A 20 7.02 8.17 -2.84
C LEU A 20 6.94 6.69 -2.41
N LEU A 21 6.67 5.77 -3.34
CA LEU A 21 6.68 4.34 -3.06
C LEU A 21 8.06 3.84 -2.65
N VAL A 22 9.12 4.25 -3.34
CA VAL A 22 10.51 3.89 -2.99
C VAL A 22 10.88 4.42 -1.61
N VAL A 23 10.55 5.69 -1.33
CA VAL A 23 10.80 6.30 -0.01
C VAL A 23 10.01 5.57 1.09
N TRP A 24 8.75 5.21 0.83
CA TRP A 24 7.93 4.46 1.80
C TRP A 24 8.51 3.07 2.09
N VAL A 25 8.91 2.33 1.05
CA VAL A 25 9.55 1.02 1.22
C VAL A 25 10.86 1.14 2.01
N ALA A 26 11.69 2.14 1.71
CA ALA A 26 12.91 2.41 2.46
C ALA A 26 12.61 2.74 3.94
N ALA A 27 11.55 3.48 4.22
CA ALA A 27 11.12 3.79 5.59
C ALA A 27 10.66 2.53 6.35
N VAL A 28 9.90 1.64 5.72
CA VAL A 28 9.50 0.36 6.31
C VAL A 28 10.72 -0.53 6.59
N LEU A 29 11.67 -0.59 5.65
CA LEU A 29 12.92 -1.34 5.85
C LEU A 29 13.72 -0.76 7.02
N ALA A 30 13.89 0.56 7.06
CA ALA A 30 14.55 1.25 8.16
C ALA A 30 13.86 0.96 9.51
N ALA A 31 12.53 0.96 9.57
CA ALA A 31 11.79 0.58 10.78
C ALA A 31 12.12 -0.85 11.23
N GLY A 32 12.25 -1.78 10.28
CA GLY A 32 12.61 -3.18 10.58
C GLY A 32 14.00 -3.35 11.17
N PHE A 33 14.98 -2.56 10.71
CA PHE A 33 16.36 -2.61 11.20
C PHE A 33 16.59 -1.77 12.47
N LEU A 34 15.92 -0.63 12.60
CA LEU A 34 16.17 0.34 13.68
C LEU A 34 15.31 0.10 14.92
N ALA A 35 14.09 -0.42 14.75
CA ALA A 35 13.20 -0.74 15.85
C ALA A 35 13.08 -2.26 15.98
N ASP A 36 12.25 -2.87 15.13
CA ASP A 36 12.07 -4.32 15.07
C ASP A 36 11.23 -4.71 13.84
N VAL A 37 11.30 -5.99 13.48
CA VAL A 37 10.59 -6.57 12.33
C VAL A 37 9.07 -6.55 12.54
N GLN A 38 8.60 -6.57 13.79
CA GLN A 38 7.20 -6.60 14.12
C GLN A 38 6.51 -5.27 13.79
N LEU A 39 7.11 -4.14 14.17
CA LEU A 39 6.69 -2.80 13.82
C LEU A 39 6.65 -2.61 12.31
N ALA A 40 7.69 -3.05 11.59
CA ALA A 40 7.72 -2.99 10.14
C ALA A 40 6.56 -3.79 9.51
N THR A 41 6.24 -4.95 10.06
CA THR A 41 5.11 -5.78 9.61
C THR A 41 3.76 -5.11 9.88
N TYR A 42 3.59 -4.46 11.05
CA TYR A 42 2.40 -3.66 11.32
C TYR A 42 2.27 -2.46 10.37
N LEU A 43 3.37 -1.75 10.07
CA LEU A 43 3.36 -0.64 9.11
C LEU A 43 2.92 -1.09 7.72
N LEU A 44 3.38 -2.26 7.26
CA LEU A 44 2.93 -2.85 6.00
C LEU A 44 1.45 -3.21 6.05
N SER A 45 0.97 -3.83 7.14
CA SER A 45 -0.45 -4.15 7.32
C SER A 45 -1.33 -2.90 7.22
N VAL A 46 -1.00 -1.84 7.97
CA VAL A 46 -1.73 -0.57 7.93
C VAL A 46 -1.71 0.04 6.54
N SER A 47 -0.57 -0.02 5.83
CA SER A 47 -0.46 0.47 4.45
C SER A 47 -1.47 -0.22 3.53
N LEU A 48 -1.62 -1.54 3.64
CA LEU A 48 -2.58 -2.29 2.83
C LEU A 48 -4.03 -1.88 3.13
N VAL A 49 -4.36 -1.66 4.41
CA VAL A 49 -5.69 -1.14 4.81
C VAL A 49 -5.92 0.25 4.22
N SER A 50 -4.94 1.16 4.29
CA SER A 50 -5.06 2.51 3.72
C SER A 50 -5.27 2.46 2.21
N ILE A 51 -4.57 1.59 1.48
CA ILE A 51 -4.75 1.43 0.03
C ILE A 51 -6.13 0.81 -0.27
N ALA A 52 -6.59 -0.17 0.50
CA ALA A 52 -7.91 -0.76 0.35
C ALA A 52 -9.02 0.29 0.55
N ALA A 53 -8.92 1.09 1.61
CA ALA A 53 -9.83 2.19 1.89
C ALA A 53 -9.83 3.22 0.75
N ALA A 54 -8.64 3.64 0.28
CA ALA A 54 -8.51 4.56 -0.84
C ALA A 54 -9.18 4.01 -2.11
N ARG A 55 -9.05 2.71 -2.41
CA ARG A 55 -9.70 2.08 -3.58
C ARG A 55 -11.23 2.09 -3.51
N VAL A 56 -11.78 1.93 -2.30
CA VAL A 56 -13.24 1.90 -2.09
C VAL A 56 -13.81 3.33 -2.12
N ILE A 57 -13.17 4.27 -1.41
CA ILE A 57 -13.66 5.63 -1.21
C ILE A 57 -13.45 6.52 -2.44
N LEU A 58 -12.29 6.45 -3.09
CA LEU A 58 -11.97 7.36 -4.18
C LEU A 58 -12.76 7.03 -5.47
N PRO A 59 -13.05 8.04 -6.30
CA PRO A 59 -13.78 7.84 -7.55
C PRO A 59 -13.05 6.91 -8.53
N ASN A 60 -13.82 6.34 -9.46
CA ASN A 60 -13.33 5.47 -10.50
C ASN A 60 -12.23 6.18 -11.33
N GLY A 61 -11.02 5.62 -11.37
CA GLY A 61 -9.88 6.18 -12.11
C GLY A 61 -8.85 6.92 -11.24
N ALA A 62 -9.16 7.19 -9.97
CA ALA A 62 -8.20 7.81 -9.04
C ALA A 62 -7.09 6.83 -8.60
N VAL A 63 -7.41 5.54 -8.48
CA VAL A 63 -6.45 4.48 -8.17
C VAL A 63 -6.42 3.49 -9.35
N PRO A 64 -5.24 3.12 -9.88
CA PRO A 64 -5.12 2.09 -10.89
C PRO A 64 -5.77 0.77 -10.44
N ARG A 65 -6.51 0.13 -11.34
CA ARG A 65 -7.27 -1.11 -11.07
C ARG A 65 -6.82 -2.22 -12.01
N VAL A 66 -6.82 -3.46 -11.51
CA VAL A 66 -6.55 -4.66 -12.31
C VAL A 66 -7.85 -5.39 -12.62
N ARG A 67 -8.75 -5.52 -11.63
CA ARG A 67 -10.09 -6.09 -11.79
C ARG A 67 -11.16 -5.14 -11.25
N THR A 68 -11.94 -5.56 -10.26
CA THR A 68 -13.00 -4.76 -9.63
C THR A 68 -12.49 -4.10 -8.34
N LYS A 69 -13.11 -2.97 -7.95
CA LYS A 69 -12.77 -2.28 -6.69
C LYS A 69 -12.88 -3.21 -5.48
N ALA A 70 -13.98 -3.97 -5.43
CA ALA A 70 -14.25 -4.89 -4.32
C ALA A 70 -13.21 -6.02 -4.29
N HIS A 71 -12.92 -6.65 -5.42
CA HIS A 71 -11.95 -7.75 -5.47
C HIS A 71 -10.55 -7.29 -5.04
N ASP A 72 -10.09 -6.17 -5.58
CA ASP A 72 -8.76 -5.65 -5.26
C ASP A 72 -8.67 -5.22 -3.78
N ALA A 73 -9.72 -4.59 -3.23
CA ALA A 73 -9.79 -4.25 -1.81
C ALA A 73 -9.81 -5.50 -0.92
N THR A 74 -10.55 -6.55 -1.29
CA THR A 74 -10.58 -7.82 -0.55
C THR A 74 -9.20 -8.47 -0.47
N VAL A 75 -8.46 -8.53 -1.57
CA VAL A 75 -7.10 -9.09 -1.59
C VAL A 75 -6.17 -8.28 -0.67
N LEU A 76 -6.24 -6.95 -0.74
CA LEU A 76 -5.47 -6.07 0.15
C LEU A 76 -5.83 -6.29 1.62
N MET A 77 -7.11 -6.44 1.94
CA MET A 77 -7.57 -6.70 3.31
C MET A 77 -7.14 -8.08 3.82
N ILE A 78 -7.19 -9.12 2.98
CA ILE A 78 -6.66 -10.45 3.34
C ILE A 78 -5.17 -10.34 3.66
N GLY A 79 -4.39 -9.68 2.79
CA GLY A 79 -2.96 -9.44 3.06
C GLY A 79 -2.72 -8.65 4.34
N ALA A 80 -3.53 -7.60 4.60
CA ALA A 80 -3.44 -6.81 5.82
C ALA A 80 -3.69 -7.66 7.07
N VAL A 81 -4.73 -8.49 7.06
CA VAL A 81 -5.08 -9.39 8.17
C VAL A 81 -3.97 -10.41 8.41
N LEU A 82 -3.43 -11.02 7.35
CA LEU A 82 -2.34 -11.98 7.46
C LEU A 82 -1.07 -11.35 8.04
N LEU A 83 -0.70 -10.15 7.58
CA LEU A 83 0.45 -9.42 8.13
C LEU A 83 0.22 -8.99 9.57
N PHE A 84 -1.00 -8.55 9.91
CA PHE A 84 -1.34 -8.20 11.28
C PHE A 84 -1.24 -9.42 12.21
N ALA A 85 -1.79 -10.56 11.78
CA ALA A 85 -1.71 -11.82 12.52
C ALA A 85 -0.26 -12.30 12.66
N LEU A 86 0.56 -12.16 11.61
CA LEU A 86 1.99 -12.49 11.64
C LEU A 86 2.74 -11.62 12.65
N ALA A 87 2.50 -10.31 12.65
CA ALA A 87 3.08 -9.39 13.62
C ALA A 87 2.59 -9.69 15.05
N ALA A 88 1.32 -10.04 15.23
CA ALA A 88 0.78 -10.41 16.53
C ALA A 88 1.35 -11.75 17.04
N TRP A 89 1.62 -12.69 16.15
CA TRP A 89 2.27 -13.95 16.50
C TRP A 89 3.72 -13.74 16.96
N GLY A 90 4.45 -12.79 16.36
CA GLY A 90 5.78 -12.39 16.83
C GLY A 90 5.82 -11.89 18.29
N ASN A 91 4.65 -11.58 18.88
CA ASN A 91 4.48 -11.12 20.25
C ASN A 91 4.22 -12.24 21.28
N THR A 92 4.11 -13.52 20.86
CA THR A 92 3.94 -14.60 21.82
C THR A 92 5.22 -14.75 22.66
N PRO A 93 5.15 -14.63 24.00
CA PRO A 93 6.31 -14.83 24.85
C PRO A 93 6.90 -16.22 24.64
N PRO A 94 8.24 -16.40 24.79
CA PRO A 94 8.82 -17.72 24.81
C PRO A 94 8.12 -18.57 25.88
N VAL A 95 7.59 -19.72 25.48
CA VAL A 95 7.09 -20.71 26.44
C VAL A 95 8.28 -21.21 27.27
N PRO A 96 8.21 -21.15 28.61
CA PRO A 96 9.28 -21.64 29.48
C PRO A 96 9.42 -23.17 29.44
#